data_AF-A0A1V4KM45-F1
#
_entry.id   AF-A0A1V4KM45-F1
#
_cell.length_a   1.000
_cell.length_b   1.000
_cell.length_c   1.000
_cell.angle_alpha   90.00
_cell.angle_beta   90.00
_cell.angle_gamma   90.00
#
_symmetry.space_group_name_H-M   'P 1'
#
loop_
_entity.id
_entity.type
_entity.pdbx_description
1 polymer ?
#
loop_
_entity_poly.entity_id
_entity_poly.type
_entity_poly.pdbx_seq_one_letter_code
_entity_poly.pdbx_strand_id
1 'polypeptide(L)'
;MQRSGGAPSCRPPPGNGPFSVCPQLSSRALWQLLRQRLQDSLQSLGLRGGLGSGTRRRLLSPALLAALGTRCPQLHRLALAETDLRAIAYESIPASLTALELNRCEIPSAWFCGSASRALPQLQHLIICNVPAFSDRHLLNVSSQSRLKTLSLAGTYRLTDAGIQRAAPQLEQLERLVLRGCGVGDSAMGSIGCHMKGLRFLEISDAEFLTNTGLARLTTLQHLETLSLDLGEKISLGAIIALCQELPQLRNLRLGRTRFEDEVTDKIRASLPLCSITHTP
;
A
#
# COMPACT_ATOMS: atom_id res chain seq x y z
N MET A 1 7.43 35.01 -4.66
CA MET A 1 7.84 33.98 -3.69
C MET A 1 6.72 33.75 -2.68
N GLN A 2 5.84 32.79 -2.94
CA GLN A 2 4.98 32.16 -1.93
C GLN A 2 4.67 30.76 -2.48
N ARG A 3 5.26 29.73 -1.85
CA ARG A 3 4.96 28.32 -2.15
C ARG A 3 3.88 27.87 -1.16
N SER A 4 2.66 27.67 -1.63
CA SER A 4 1.61 26.95 -0.91
C SER A 4 1.92 25.45 -0.97
N GLY A 5 2.47 24.91 0.13
CA GLY A 5 2.63 23.47 0.31
C GLY A 5 1.30 22.83 0.70
N GLY A 6 0.55 22.34 -0.29
CA GLY A 6 -0.59 21.45 -0.05
C GLY A 6 -0.07 20.05 0.28
N ALA A 7 -0.35 19.55 1.48
CA ALA A 7 -0.08 18.15 1.82
C ALA A 7 -0.94 17.21 0.97
N PRO A 8 -0.42 16.07 0.47
CA PRO A 8 -1.23 15.12 -0.28
C PRO A 8 -2.30 14.50 0.64
N SER A 9 -3.55 14.79 0.31
CA SER A 9 -4.74 14.27 0.98
C SER A 9 -4.86 12.76 0.71
N CYS A 10 -4.31 11.93 1.59
CA CYS A 10 -4.62 10.51 1.66
C CYS A 10 -6.07 10.32 2.11
N ARG A 11 -7.05 10.44 1.20
CA ARG A 11 -8.39 9.92 1.45
C ARG A 11 -8.37 8.40 1.27
N PRO A 12 -8.86 7.62 2.25
CA PRO A 12 -9.09 6.19 2.05
C PRO A 12 -10.17 6.00 0.96
N PRO A 13 -10.16 4.86 0.24
CA PRO A 13 -11.19 4.58 -0.76
C PRO A 13 -12.60 4.61 -0.14
N PRO A 14 -13.63 5.08 -0.86
CA PRO A 14 -15.00 5.07 -0.37
C PRO A 14 -15.58 3.67 -0.56
N GLY A 15 -15.99 3.03 0.55
CA GLY A 15 -16.66 1.73 0.53
C GLY A 15 -16.19 0.84 1.68
N ASN A 16 -17.06 0.72 2.69
CA ASN A 16 -16.96 0.01 3.98
C ASN A 16 -16.20 0.75 5.10
N GLY A 17 -16.85 1.75 5.70
CA GLY A 17 -16.45 2.32 7.00
C GLY A 17 -16.93 1.46 8.20
N PRO A 18 -16.79 1.94 9.45
CA PRO A 18 -15.97 3.04 9.95
C PRO A 18 -14.80 2.52 10.79
N PHE A 19 -13.61 3.12 10.66
CA PHE A 19 -12.67 3.13 11.78
C PHE A 19 -13.29 4.00 12.87
N SER A 20 -14.00 3.38 13.81
CA SER A 20 -14.21 3.97 15.11
C SER A 20 -12.82 4.31 15.66
N VAL A 21 -12.55 5.60 15.83
CA VAL A 21 -11.38 6.10 16.53
C VAL A 21 -11.41 5.44 17.91
N CYS A 22 -10.64 4.37 18.10
CA CYS A 22 -10.46 3.79 19.42
C CYS A 22 -9.87 4.89 20.31
N PRO A 23 -10.42 5.14 21.50
CA PRO A 23 -9.83 6.09 22.45
C PRO A 23 -8.38 5.70 22.66
N GLN A 24 -7.48 6.68 22.78
CA GLN A 24 -6.04 6.47 22.92
C GLN A 24 -5.75 5.51 24.08
N LEU A 25 -5.59 4.22 23.74
CA LEU A 25 -5.43 3.15 24.70
C LEU A 25 -3.98 3.15 25.17
N SER A 26 -3.75 3.51 26.43
CA SER A 26 -2.40 3.46 27.01
C SER A 26 -1.85 2.03 26.96
N SER A 27 -0.52 1.87 26.90
CA SER A 27 0.14 0.55 26.89
C SER A 27 -0.27 -0.31 28.09
N ARG A 28 -0.51 0.29 29.26
CA ARG A 28 -1.00 -0.40 30.47
C ARG A 28 -2.43 -0.91 30.31
N ALA A 29 -3.32 -0.10 29.75
CA ALA A 29 -4.70 -0.50 29.49
C ALA A 29 -4.75 -1.63 28.44
N LEU A 30 -3.91 -1.57 27.41
CA LEU A 30 -3.78 -2.64 26.43
C LEU A 30 -3.30 -3.96 27.08
N TRP A 31 -2.30 -3.89 27.97
CA TRP A 31 -1.85 -5.05 28.75
C TRP A 31 -2.93 -5.65 29.64
N GLN A 32 -3.76 -4.80 30.26
CA GLN A 32 -4.89 -5.24 31.08
C GLN A 32 -5.96 -5.93 30.23
N LEU A 33 -6.31 -5.35 29.07
CA LEU A 33 -7.27 -5.95 28.14
C LEU A 33 -6.78 -7.30 27.58
N LEU A 34 -5.49 -7.40 27.23
CA LEU A 34 -4.84 -8.65 26.84
C LEU A 34 -4.94 -9.74 27.89
N ARG A 35 -4.77 -9.37 29.17
CA ARG A 35 -4.84 -10.34 30.28
C ARG A 35 -6.27 -10.78 30.59
N GLN A 36 -7.25 -9.89 30.42
CA GLN A 36 -8.60 -10.11 30.94
C GLN A 36 -9.64 -10.52 29.91
N ARG A 37 -9.57 -10.08 28.64
CA ARG A 37 -10.72 -10.17 27.72
C ARG A 37 -10.42 -10.47 26.25
N LEU A 38 -9.18 -10.33 25.77
CA LEU A 38 -8.86 -10.31 24.33
C LEU A 38 -8.26 -11.61 23.76
N GLN A 39 -8.30 -12.72 24.50
CA GLN A 39 -7.47 -13.90 24.20
C GLN A 39 -7.85 -14.55 22.85
N ASP A 40 -8.97 -15.26 22.76
CA ASP A 40 -9.23 -16.09 21.57
C ASP A 40 -10.04 -15.41 20.45
N SER A 41 -10.61 -14.23 20.71
CA SER A 41 -11.51 -13.56 19.76
C SER A 41 -10.87 -12.42 18.98
N LEU A 42 -9.67 -11.97 19.35
CA LEU A 42 -9.07 -10.80 18.74
C LEU A 42 -8.46 -11.12 17.37
N GLN A 43 -9.14 -10.69 16.31
CA GLN A 43 -8.69 -10.91 14.92
C GLN A 43 -7.97 -9.74 14.29
N SER A 44 -8.30 -8.52 14.72
CA SER A 44 -7.71 -7.28 14.23
C SER A 44 -7.40 -6.34 15.39
N LEU A 45 -6.21 -5.75 15.37
CA LEU A 45 -5.77 -4.77 16.35
C LEU A 45 -5.25 -3.51 15.66
N GLY A 46 -5.85 -2.37 16.00
CA GLY A 46 -5.38 -1.05 15.60
C GLY A 46 -4.77 -0.30 16.79
N LEU A 47 -3.55 0.21 16.64
CA LEU A 47 -2.86 0.99 17.66
C LEU A 47 -2.36 2.30 17.08
N ARG A 48 -2.53 3.38 17.83
CA ARG A 48 -2.02 4.71 17.48
C ARG A 48 -1.04 5.18 18.55
N GLY A 49 0.17 5.49 18.13
CA GLY A 49 1.21 6.08 18.96
C GLY A 49 1.09 7.60 19.05
N GLY A 50 2.18 8.24 19.47
CA GLY A 50 2.25 9.68 19.69
C GLY A 50 3.48 10.33 19.07
N LEU A 51 3.99 9.83 17.94
CA LEU A 51 5.19 10.37 17.28
C LEU A 51 5.12 11.89 17.03
N GLY A 52 3.93 12.47 16.85
CA GLY A 52 3.72 13.92 16.67
C GLY A 52 3.39 14.71 17.95
N SER A 53 3.16 14.07 19.10
CA SER A 53 2.51 14.70 20.27
C SER A 53 3.49 15.30 21.29
N GLY A 54 4.79 15.40 21.01
CA GLY A 54 5.81 15.86 21.97
C GLY A 54 6.07 14.90 23.15
N THR A 55 5.13 14.01 23.46
CA THR A 55 5.26 12.92 24.43
C THR A 55 5.68 11.64 23.70
N ARG A 56 6.97 11.28 23.77
CA ARG A 56 7.47 9.99 23.26
C ARG A 56 7.06 8.82 24.17
N ARG A 57 5.76 8.59 24.33
CA ARG A 57 5.27 7.39 25.03
C ARG A 57 5.44 6.20 24.09
N ARG A 58 6.37 5.29 24.42
CA ARG A 58 6.51 4.00 23.73
C ARG A 58 5.30 3.15 24.06
N LEU A 59 4.34 3.14 23.16
CA LEU A 59 3.12 2.36 23.29
C LEU A 59 3.40 0.86 23.09
N LEU A 60 4.32 0.55 22.18
CA LEU A 60 4.71 -0.81 21.83
C LEU A 60 6.06 -1.18 22.47
N SER A 61 6.11 -2.40 23.02
CA SER A 61 7.33 -3.07 23.42
C SER A 61 7.41 -4.45 22.76
N PRO A 62 8.60 -5.01 22.53
CA PRO A 62 8.75 -6.37 22.02
C PRO A 62 8.00 -7.41 22.85
N ALA A 63 7.98 -7.24 24.19
CA ALA A 63 7.25 -8.12 25.10
C ALA A 63 5.74 -8.09 24.88
N LEU A 64 5.17 -6.93 24.56
CA LEU A 64 3.74 -6.80 24.26
C LEU A 64 3.39 -7.50 22.94
N LEU A 65 4.22 -7.35 21.90
CA LEU A 65 4.01 -8.01 20.62
C LEU A 65 4.17 -9.54 20.74
N ALA A 66 5.14 -10.01 21.52
CA ALA A 66 5.27 -11.43 21.84
C ALA A 66 4.06 -11.96 22.64
N ALA A 67 3.53 -11.16 23.57
CA ALA A 67 2.31 -11.51 24.31
C ALA A 67 1.08 -11.57 23.40
N LEU A 68 0.97 -10.67 22.41
CA LEU A 68 -0.08 -10.71 21.39
C LEU A 68 0.00 -12.00 20.57
N GLY A 69 1.21 -12.39 20.13
CA GLY A 69 1.38 -13.63 19.35
C GLY A 69 1.09 -14.90 20.14
N THR A 70 1.32 -14.92 21.44
CA THR A 70 1.07 -16.09 22.30
C THR A 70 -0.36 -16.17 22.83
N ARG A 71 -1.00 -15.03 23.08
CA ARG A 71 -2.34 -14.97 23.70
C ARG A 71 -3.47 -14.73 22.71
N CYS A 72 -3.16 -14.28 21.49
CA CYS A 72 -4.13 -14.00 20.45
C CYS A 72 -3.75 -14.74 19.16
N PRO A 73 -3.88 -16.08 19.11
CA PRO A 73 -3.48 -16.88 17.94
C PRO A 73 -4.30 -16.55 16.68
N GLN A 74 -5.51 -16.02 16.87
CA GLN A 74 -6.41 -15.59 15.79
C GLN A 74 -6.12 -14.16 15.30
N LEU A 75 -5.07 -13.50 15.78
CA LEU A 75 -4.73 -12.15 15.35
C LEU A 75 -4.09 -12.19 13.96
N HIS A 76 -4.85 -11.78 12.94
CA HIS A 76 -4.41 -11.80 11.54
C HIS A 76 -4.12 -10.40 10.99
N ARG A 77 -4.70 -9.34 11.58
CA ARG A 77 -4.50 -7.95 11.13
C ARG A 77 -3.93 -7.06 12.23
N LEU A 78 -2.83 -6.37 11.94
CA LEU A 78 -2.24 -5.36 12.80
C LEU A 78 -2.10 -4.03 12.04
N ALA A 79 -2.74 -2.98 12.55
CA ALA A 79 -2.62 -1.62 12.03
C ALA A 79 -1.94 -0.72 13.06
N LEU A 80 -0.83 -0.10 12.66
CA LEU A 80 -0.02 0.78 13.50
C LEU A 80 0.02 2.17 12.87
N ALA A 81 -0.41 3.18 13.63
CA ALA A 81 -0.34 4.57 13.22
C ALA A 81 0.58 5.36 14.16
N GLU A 82 1.38 6.29 13.63
CA GLU A 82 2.17 7.27 14.40
C GLU A 82 3.04 6.63 15.49
N THR A 83 3.64 5.47 15.19
CA THR A 83 4.40 4.66 16.15
C THR A 83 5.87 4.52 15.79
N ASP A 84 6.76 4.62 16.79
CA ASP A 84 8.20 4.38 16.64
C ASP A 84 8.52 2.89 16.77
N LEU A 85 8.87 2.24 15.66
CA LEU A 85 9.18 0.81 15.58
C LEU A 85 10.69 0.56 15.45
N ARG A 86 11.53 1.61 15.51
CA ARG A 86 13.00 1.48 15.31
C ARG A 86 13.70 0.54 16.29
N ALA A 87 13.12 0.37 17.48
CA ALA A 87 13.64 -0.53 18.52
C ALA A 87 12.95 -1.90 18.54
N ILE A 88 12.03 -2.16 17.62
CA ILE A 88 11.26 -3.40 17.56
C ILE A 88 11.81 -4.23 16.41
N ALA A 89 12.31 -5.43 16.70
CA ALA A 89 12.73 -6.38 15.68
C ALA A 89 11.51 -7.01 14.99
N TYR A 90 11.61 -7.35 13.70
CA TYR A 90 10.48 -7.91 12.96
C TYR A 90 10.11 -9.32 13.45
N GLU A 91 11.06 -10.06 14.03
CA GLU A 91 10.81 -11.33 14.70
C GLU A 91 9.93 -11.18 15.95
N SER A 92 9.73 -9.96 16.45
CA SER A 92 8.78 -9.68 17.54
C SER A 92 7.34 -9.60 17.05
N ILE A 93 7.12 -9.42 15.74
CA ILE A 93 5.79 -9.35 15.13
C ILE A 93 5.16 -10.75 15.15
N PRO A 94 3.88 -10.89 15.57
CA PRO A 94 3.21 -12.18 15.63
C PRO A 94 3.20 -12.91 14.29
N ALA A 95 3.61 -14.19 14.28
CA ALA A 95 3.66 -15.02 13.08
C ALA A 95 2.26 -15.34 12.48
N SER A 96 1.19 -15.19 13.28
CA SER A 96 -0.20 -15.35 12.84
C SER A 96 -0.67 -14.23 11.88
N LEU A 97 0.07 -13.12 11.80
CA LEU A 97 -0.34 -11.99 10.99
C LEU A 97 -0.25 -12.27 9.49
N THR A 98 -1.34 -11.96 8.80
CA THR A 98 -1.46 -11.97 7.34
C THR A 98 -1.64 -10.56 6.78
N ALA A 99 -2.03 -9.59 7.61
CA ALA A 99 -2.22 -8.20 7.21
C ALA A 99 -1.48 -7.23 8.15
N LEU A 100 -0.61 -6.40 7.58
CA LEU A 100 0.13 -5.37 8.31
C LEU A 100 -0.08 -4.01 7.65
N GLU A 101 -0.49 -3.04 8.45
CA GLU A 101 -0.69 -1.65 8.03
C GLU A 101 0.17 -0.71 8.87
N LEU A 102 0.98 0.11 8.23
CA LEU A 102 1.83 1.12 8.87
C LEU A 102 1.50 2.49 8.32
N ASN A 103 1.10 3.42 9.19
CA ASN A 103 0.77 4.78 8.82
C ASN A 103 1.60 5.77 9.65
N ARG A 104 2.45 6.58 9.01
CA ARG A 104 3.32 7.56 9.70
C ARG A 104 4.15 6.92 10.81
N CYS A 105 4.63 5.70 10.57
CA CYS A 105 5.50 4.97 11.49
C CYS A 105 6.97 5.18 11.12
N GLU A 106 7.84 5.00 12.10
CA GLU A 106 9.30 4.95 11.90
C GLU A 106 9.77 3.50 11.99
N ILE A 107 10.42 2.98 10.95
CA ILE A 107 10.90 1.58 10.91
C ILE A 107 12.43 1.50 10.80
N PRO A 108 13.07 0.42 11.31
CA PRO A 108 14.48 0.14 11.07
C PRO A 108 14.77 -0.06 9.58
N SER A 109 16.00 0.25 9.14
CA SER A 109 16.43 0.15 7.73
C SER A 109 16.53 -1.28 7.16
N ALA A 110 16.37 -2.28 8.02
CA ALA A 110 16.41 -3.70 7.68
C ALA A 110 15.26 -4.45 8.38
N TRP A 111 14.08 -3.80 8.52
CA TRP A 111 13.03 -4.34 9.38
C TRP A 111 12.48 -5.68 8.90
N PHE A 112 12.01 -5.77 7.66
CA PHE A 112 11.52 -7.02 7.06
C PHE A 112 12.64 -8.08 6.84
N CYS A 113 13.80 -7.94 7.47
CA CYS A 113 14.81 -8.98 7.53
C CYS A 113 14.55 -9.83 8.77
N GLY A 114 14.67 -11.15 8.65
CA GLY A 114 14.56 -12.03 9.81
C GLY A 114 15.74 -13.00 9.90
N SER A 115 16.10 -13.34 11.13
CA SER A 115 16.97 -14.48 11.41
C SER A 115 16.22 -15.80 11.23
N ALA A 116 16.91 -16.86 10.77
CA ALA A 116 16.36 -18.21 10.60
C ALA A 116 15.83 -18.86 11.90
N SER A 117 16.02 -18.21 13.05
CA SER A 117 15.69 -18.73 14.38
C SER A 117 14.21 -18.59 14.77
N ARG A 118 13.41 -17.79 14.05
CA ARG A 118 11.99 -17.56 14.38
C ARG A 118 11.09 -17.57 13.15
N ALA A 119 9.87 -18.08 13.32
CA ALA A 119 8.83 -18.00 12.31
C ALA A 119 8.43 -16.54 12.08
N LEU A 120 8.56 -16.07 10.84
CA LEU A 120 8.15 -14.74 10.40
C LEU A 120 6.70 -14.77 9.90
N PRO A 121 5.95 -13.67 10.04
CA PRO A 121 4.61 -13.59 9.49
C PRO A 121 4.62 -13.73 7.97
N GLN A 122 3.71 -14.55 7.46
CA GLN A 122 3.48 -14.76 6.03
C GLN A 122 2.42 -13.78 5.55
N LEU A 123 2.85 -12.55 5.26
CA LEU A 123 1.93 -11.48 4.90
C LEU A 123 1.27 -11.71 3.54
N GLN A 124 -0.02 -11.44 3.47
CA GLN A 124 -0.81 -11.36 2.25
C GLN A 124 -1.20 -9.93 1.92
N HIS A 125 -1.36 -9.07 2.93
CA HIS A 125 -1.73 -7.67 2.76
C HIS A 125 -0.73 -6.76 3.47
N LEU A 126 -0.05 -5.91 2.71
CA LEU A 126 0.85 -4.91 3.25
C LEU A 126 0.42 -3.51 2.80
N ILE A 127 0.17 -2.64 3.78
CA ILE A 127 -0.15 -1.23 3.55
C ILE A 127 0.90 -0.37 4.25
N ILE A 128 1.59 0.46 3.49
CA ILE A 128 2.60 1.40 3.97
C ILE A 128 2.16 2.80 3.53
N CYS A 129 1.88 3.67 4.49
CA CYS A 129 1.45 5.04 4.23
C CYS A 129 2.35 6.01 4.99
N ASN A 130 3.01 6.91 4.27
CA ASN A 130 3.89 7.95 4.80
C ASN A 130 4.92 7.39 5.79
N VAL A 131 5.61 6.31 5.43
CA VAL A 131 6.73 5.75 6.19
C VAL A 131 8.02 6.16 5.48
N PRO A 132 8.71 7.23 5.92
CA PRO A 132 9.81 7.84 5.18
C PRO A 132 11.02 6.92 4.97
N ALA A 133 11.20 5.96 5.89
CA ALA A 133 12.29 5.00 5.84
C ALA A 133 12.07 3.85 4.85
N PHE A 134 10.82 3.60 4.41
CA PHE A 134 10.51 2.50 3.50
C PHE A 134 11.19 2.72 2.14
N SER A 135 11.89 1.69 1.66
CA SER A 135 12.79 1.78 0.50
C SER A 135 12.85 0.45 -0.26
N ASP A 136 13.57 0.43 -1.39
CA ASP A 136 13.78 -0.75 -2.24
C ASP A 136 14.20 -2.00 -1.45
N ARG A 137 15.07 -1.84 -0.45
CA ARG A 137 15.52 -2.96 0.40
C ARG A 137 14.39 -3.55 1.24
N HIS A 138 13.49 -2.71 1.74
CA HIS A 138 12.33 -3.16 2.50
C HIS A 138 11.37 -3.93 1.61
N LEU A 139 11.09 -3.42 0.41
CA LEU A 139 10.23 -4.10 -0.55
C LEU A 139 10.82 -5.45 -0.97
N LEU A 140 12.12 -5.51 -1.27
CA LEU A 140 12.79 -6.76 -1.62
C LEU A 140 12.66 -7.79 -0.49
N ASN A 141 12.97 -7.38 0.75
CA ASN A 141 12.90 -8.25 1.91
C ASN A 141 11.49 -8.81 2.16
N VAL A 142 10.45 -7.97 2.09
CA VAL A 142 9.08 -8.49 2.28
C VAL A 142 8.65 -9.37 1.11
N SER A 143 9.04 -9.03 -0.13
CA SER A 143 8.69 -9.82 -1.31
C SER A 143 9.29 -11.23 -1.30
N SER A 144 10.52 -11.41 -0.77
CA SER A 144 11.17 -12.73 -0.73
C SER A 144 10.66 -13.64 0.38
N GLN A 145 9.96 -13.08 1.38
CA GLN A 145 9.53 -13.80 2.57
C GLN A 145 8.02 -14.05 2.63
N SER A 146 7.24 -13.41 1.75
CA SER A 146 5.78 -13.39 1.85
C SER A 146 5.12 -13.44 0.49
N ARG A 147 3.98 -14.13 0.41
CA ARG A 147 3.16 -14.22 -0.81
C ARG A 147 2.08 -13.14 -0.78
N LEU A 148 2.48 -11.92 -1.11
CA LEU A 148 1.59 -10.76 -1.09
C LEU A 148 0.51 -10.87 -2.17
N LYS A 149 -0.74 -10.64 -1.75
CA LYS A 149 -1.91 -10.43 -2.62
C LYS A 149 -2.25 -8.95 -2.76
N THR A 150 -1.97 -8.16 -1.73
CA THR A 150 -2.21 -6.72 -1.72
C THR A 150 -0.99 -5.98 -1.24
N LEU A 151 -0.54 -5.01 -2.03
CA LEU A 151 0.53 -4.11 -1.70
C LEU A 151 0.07 -2.68 -1.97
N SER A 152 0.07 -1.85 -0.92
CA SER A 152 -0.26 -0.43 -1.03
C SER A 152 0.86 0.40 -0.45
N LEU A 153 1.53 1.16 -1.30
CA LEU A 153 2.63 2.04 -0.94
C LEU A 153 2.22 3.48 -1.25
N ALA A 154 2.10 4.30 -0.22
CA ALA A 154 1.74 5.71 -0.33
C ALA A 154 2.75 6.58 0.41
N GLY A 155 3.25 7.63 -0.24
CA GLY A 155 4.22 8.55 0.36
C GLY A 155 5.56 7.90 0.69
N THR A 156 5.94 6.84 -0.05
CA THR A 156 7.23 6.13 0.10
C THR A 156 8.22 6.62 -0.95
N TYR A 157 8.77 7.82 -0.74
CA TYR A 157 9.62 8.52 -1.71
C TYR A 157 11.01 7.90 -1.94
N ARG A 158 11.46 6.96 -1.09
CA ARG A 158 12.73 6.22 -1.27
C ARG A 158 12.56 4.92 -2.06
N LEU A 159 11.34 4.62 -2.50
CA LEU A 159 11.06 3.52 -3.41
C LEU A 159 11.30 4.00 -4.84
N THR A 160 12.10 3.25 -5.59
CA THR A 160 12.47 3.55 -6.97
C THR A 160 12.10 2.41 -7.92
N ASP A 161 12.26 2.65 -9.22
CA ASP A 161 12.11 1.62 -10.26
C ASP A 161 12.96 0.37 -9.98
N ALA A 162 14.19 0.54 -9.46
CA ALA A 162 15.08 -0.58 -9.17
C ALA A 162 14.52 -1.49 -8.07
N GLY A 163 13.82 -0.92 -7.08
CA GLY A 163 13.13 -1.68 -6.04
C GLY A 163 12.02 -2.55 -6.61
N ILE A 164 11.16 -1.96 -7.45
CA ILE A 164 10.07 -2.70 -8.12
C ILE A 164 10.64 -3.79 -9.04
N GLN A 165 11.65 -3.48 -9.86
CA GLN A 165 12.29 -4.44 -10.77
C GLN A 165 12.81 -5.68 -10.05
N ARG A 166 13.46 -5.48 -8.90
CA ARG A 166 14.03 -6.60 -8.12
C ARG A 166 12.98 -7.40 -7.37
N ALA A 167 11.90 -6.76 -6.92
CA ALA A 167 10.84 -7.40 -6.16
C ALA A 167 9.78 -8.06 -7.05
N ALA A 168 9.54 -7.56 -8.27
CA ALA A 168 8.47 -8.00 -9.15
C ALA A 168 8.42 -9.52 -9.41
N PRO A 169 9.54 -10.23 -9.61
CA PRO A 169 9.52 -11.69 -9.79
C PRO A 169 9.01 -12.47 -8.57
N GLN A 170 8.99 -11.87 -7.38
CA GLN A 170 8.46 -12.50 -6.16
C GLN A 170 7.00 -12.08 -5.87
N LEU A 171 6.44 -11.17 -6.67
CA LEU A 171 5.09 -10.60 -6.50
C LEU A 171 4.10 -11.10 -7.57
N GLU A 172 4.32 -12.30 -8.12
CA GLU A 172 3.48 -12.86 -9.18
C GLU A 172 2.03 -13.12 -8.75
N GLN A 173 1.80 -13.33 -7.46
CA GLN A 173 0.48 -13.57 -6.85
C GLN A 173 -0.25 -12.28 -6.44
N LEU A 174 0.30 -11.12 -6.80
CA LEU A 174 -0.26 -9.85 -6.40
C LEU A 174 -1.54 -9.55 -7.20
N GLU A 175 -2.64 -9.37 -6.50
CA GLU A 175 -3.96 -9.08 -7.08
C GLU A 175 -4.27 -7.57 -7.05
N ARG A 176 -3.69 -6.85 -6.07
CA ARG A 176 -3.89 -5.41 -5.88
C ARG A 176 -2.58 -4.68 -5.61
N LEU A 177 -2.27 -3.70 -6.44
CA LEU A 177 -1.13 -2.80 -6.29
C LEU A 177 -1.58 -1.34 -6.27
N VAL A 178 -1.13 -0.60 -5.25
CA VAL A 178 -1.33 0.85 -5.14
C VAL A 178 0.03 1.50 -4.95
N LEU A 179 0.38 2.44 -5.82
CA LEU A 179 1.61 3.23 -5.78
C LEU A 179 1.23 4.72 -5.84
N ARG A 180 1.25 5.40 -4.69
CA ARG A 180 0.92 6.83 -4.59
C ARG A 180 2.11 7.64 -4.11
N GLY A 181 2.59 8.58 -4.92
CA GLY A 181 3.74 9.42 -4.55
C GLY A 181 5.00 8.60 -4.34
N CYS A 182 5.19 7.57 -5.17
CA CYS A 182 6.40 6.78 -5.25
C CYS A 182 7.28 7.30 -6.39
N GLY A 183 8.60 7.22 -6.27
CA GLY A 183 9.56 7.63 -7.31
C GLY A 183 9.67 6.62 -8.45
N VAL A 184 8.54 6.18 -8.99
CA VAL A 184 8.44 5.14 -10.02
C VAL A 184 8.06 5.73 -11.38
N GLY A 185 8.52 5.11 -12.46
CA GLY A 185 8.27 5.50 -13.85
C GLY A 185 8.15 4.29 -14.77
N ASP A 186 8.49 4.51 -16.05
CA ASP A 186 8.26 3.53 -17.12
C ASP A 186 8.96 2.18 -16.89
N SER A 187 10.13 2.19 -16.24
CA SER A 187 10.90 0.96 -16.00
C SER A 187 10.22 0.08 -14.96
N ALA A 188 9.61 0.66 -13.92
CA ALA A 188 8.77 -0.09 -12.99
C ALA A 188 7.54 -0.69 -13.70
N MET A 189 6.90 0.07 -14.59
CA MET A 189 5.73 -0.42 -15.34
C MET A 189 6.07 -1.60 -16.23
N GLY A 190 7.26 -1.59 -16.85
CA GLY A 190 7.79 -2.74 -17.56
C GLY A 190 7.84 -3.99 -16.69
N SER A 191 8.41 -3.89 -15.48
CA SER A 191 8.50 -5.03 -14.57
C SER A 191 7.16 -5.50 -14.01
N ILE A 192 6.26 -4.55 -13.68
CA ILE A 192 4.90 -4.86 -13.23
C ILE A 192 4.16 -5.62 -14.33
N GLY A 193 4.16 -5.09 -15.56
CA GLY A 193 3.57 -5.75 -16.72
C GLY A 193 4.15 -7.14 -16.95
N CYS A 194 5.46 -7.33 -16.86
CA CYS A 194 6.10 -8.62 -17.12
C CYS A 194 5.78 -9.70 -16.07
N HIS A 195 5.70 -9.38 -14.78
CA HIS A 195 5.66 -10.41 -13.72
C HIS A 195 4.32 -10.50 -12.99
N MET A 196 3.61 -9.39 -12.79
CA MET A 196 2.43 -9.34 -11.92
C MET A 196 1.14 -9.65 -12.69
N LYS A 197 1.11 -10.80 -13.37
CA LYS A 197 0.02 -11.19 -14.29
C LYS A 197 -1.33 -11.40 -13.62
N GLY A 198 -1.34 -11.66 -12.32
CA GLY A 198 -2.56 -11.79 -11.51
C GLY A 198 -3.21 -10.46 -11.10
N LEU A 199 -2.65 -9.30 -11.46
CA LEU A 199 -3.20 -8.01 -11.05
C LEU A 199 -4.61 -7.77 -11.57
N ARG A 200 -5.51 -7.46 -10.65
CA ARG A 200 -6.91 -7.07 -10.90
C ARG A 200 -7.15 -5.59 -10.61
N PHE A 201 -6.38 -5.03 -9.68
CA PHE A 201 -6.46 -3.62 -9.31
C PHE A 201 -5.07 -3.00 -9.36
N LEU A 202 -4.91 -1.95 -10.17
CA LEU A 202 -3.70 -1.15 -10.24
C LEU A 202 -4.06 0.33 -10.06
N GLU A 203 -3.39 0.97 -9.12
CA GLU A 203 -3.46 2.41 -8.94
C GLU A 203 -2.07 3.01 -8.91
N ILE A 204 -1.86 4.03 -9.75
CA ILE A 204 -0.62 4.79 -9.82
C ILE A 204 -0.98 6.28 -9.84
N SER A 205 -0.70 6.97 -8.73
CA SER A 205 -0.94 8.40 -8.58
C SER A 205 0.33 9.12 -8.18
N ASP A 206 0.42 10.40 -8.54
CA ASP A 206 1.61 11.24 -8.29
C ASP A 206 2.91 10.65 -8.90
N ALA A 207 2.82 9.96 -10.03
CA ALA A 207 3.97 9.36 -10.73
C ALA A 207 4.56 10.33 -11.76
N GLU A 208 5.45 11.23 -11.34
CA GLU A 208 6.02 12.30 -12.17
C GLU A 208 6.87 11.79 -13.36
N PHE A 209 7.32 10.53 -13.30
CA PHE A 209 8.20 9.91 -14.29
C PHE A 209 7.47 8.95 -15.24
N LEU A 210 6.17 8.74 -15.06
CA LEU A 210 5.37 7.87 -15.93
C LEU A 210 5.03 8.57 -17.24
N THR A 211 5.23 7.87 -18.37
CA THR A 211 4.90 8.35 -19.72
C THR A 211 4.00 7.36 -20.47
N ASN A 212 3.58 7.75 -21.68
CA ASN A 212 2.87 6.87 -22.61
C ASN A 212 3.60 5.54 -22.84
N THR A 213 4.93 5.53 -22.83
CA THR A 213 5.73 4.31 -23.03
C THR A 213 5.56 3.34 -21.87
N GLY A 214 5.55 3.83 -20.63
CA GLY A 214 5.30 3.02 -19.44
C GLY A 214 3.90 2.43 -19.45
N LEU A 215 2.88 3.24 -19.81
CA LEU A 215 1.50 2.75 -19.94
C LEU A 215 1.36 1.64 -20.96
N ALA A 216 2.02 1.75 -22.12
CA ALA A 216 1.99 0.71 -23.14
C ALA A 216 2.54 -0.65 -22.66
N ARG A 217 3.37 -0.68 -21.60
CA ARG A 217 3.85 -1.94 -20.99
C ARG A 217 2.79 -2.64 -20.13
N LEU A 218 1.76 -1.92 -19.69
CA LEU A 218 0.69 -2.44 -18.85
C LEU A 218 -0.40 -3.18 -19.65
N THR A 219 -0.40 -3.10 -20.98
CA THR A 219 -1.31 -3.86 -21.86
C THR A 219 -1.22 -5.38 -21.64
N THR A 220 -0.11 -5.84 -21.06
CA THR A 220 0.11 -7.25 -20.78
C THR A 220 -0.62 -7.78 -19.53
N LEU A 221 -1.35 -6.92 -18.80
CA LEU A 221 -2.12 -7.25 -17.59
C LEU A 221 -3.56 -7.67 -17.91
N GLN A 222 -3.72 -8.84 -18.54
CA GLN A 222 -4.99 -9.30 -19.13
C GLN A 222 -6.14 -9.56 -18.14
N HIS A 223 -5.84 -9.61 -16.84
CA HIS A 223 -6.82 -9.78 -15.76
C HIS A 223 -7.16 -8.46 -15.02
N LEU A 224 -6.66 -7.32 -15.51
CA LEU A 224 -6.86 -6.04 -14.84
C LEU A 224 -8.32 -5.59 -14.98
N GLU A 225 -8.98 -5.40 -13.84
CA GLU A 225 -10.39 -5.00 -13.77
C GLU A 225 -10.54 -3.52 -13.42
N THR A 226 -9.58 -2.98 -12.67
CA THR A 226 -9.59 -1.59 -12.22
C THR A 226 -8.23 -0.95 -12.42
N LEU A 227 -8.22 0.14 -13.17
CA LEU A 227 -7.04 0.98 -13.39
C LEU A 227 -7.34 2.39 -12.88
N SER A 228 -6.49 2.92 -12.01
CA SER A 228 -6.56 4.27 -11.49
C SER A 228 -5.25 4.99 -11.79
N LEU A 229 -5.32 6.09 -12.53
CA LEU A 229 -4.14 6.84 -12.97
C LEU A 229 -4.37 8.33 -12.79
N ASP A 230 -3.34 9.04 -12.36
CA ASP A 230 -3.32 10.49 -12.47
C ASP A 230 -2.81 10.91 -13.85
N LEU A 231 -3.54 11.79 -14.52
CA LEU A 231 -3.11 12.34 -15.79
C LEU A 231 -2.08 13.45 -15.55
N GLY A 232 -0.82 13.06 -15.59
CA GLY A 232 0.29 14.01 -15.71
C GLY A 232 0.42 14.56 -17.13
N GLU A 233 1.19 15.63 -17.30
CA GLU A 233 1.46 16.28 -18.59
C GLU A 233 2.08 15.33 -19.64
N LYS A 234 2.70 14.23 -19.17
CA LYS A 234 3.42 13.26 -20.00
C LYS A 234 2.54 12.10 -20.49
N ILE A 235 1.29 12.02 -20.04
CA ILE A 235 0.35 10.97 -20.41
C ILE A 235 -0.73 11.57 -21.31
N SER A 236 -0.84 11.03 -22.53
CA SER A 236 -1.87 11.43 -23.47
C SER A 236 -3.13 10.56 -23.32
N LEU A 237 -4.26 11.16 -23.65
CA LEU A 237 -5.54 10.47 -23.73
C LEU A 237 -5.53 9.30 -24.71
N GLY A 238 -4.87 9.48 -25.86
CA GLY A 238 -4.72 8.42 -26.86
C GLY A 238 -4.01 7.19 -26.30
N ALA A 239 -3.01 7.39 -25.44
CA ALA A 239 -2.32 6.27 -24.79
C ALA A 239 -3.22 5.53 -23.80
N ILE A 240 -4.09 6.23 -23.07
CA ILE A 240 -5.08 5.60 -22.16
C ILE A 240 -6.11 4.81 -22.97
N ILE A 241 -6.65 5.38 -24.05
CA ILE A 241 -7.63 4.70 -24.91
C ILE A 241 -7.01 3.44 -25.50
N ALA A 242 -5.80 3.54 -26.06
CA ALA A 242 -5.06 2.39 -26.60
C ALA A 242 -4.81 1.32 -25.52
N LEU A 243 -4.41 1.73 -24.31
CA LEU A 243 -4.23 0.80 -23.20
C LEU A 243 -5.54 0.07 -22.85
N CYS A 244 -6.65 0.79 -22.75
CA CYS A 244 -7.93 0.20 -22.38
C CYS A 244 -8.49 -0.75 -23.45
N GLN A 245 -8.22 -0.48 -24.73
CA GLN A 245 -8.61 -1.37 -25.83
C GLN A 245 -7.90 -2.74 -25.76
N GLU A 246 -6.69 -2.78 -25.22
CA GLU A 246 -5.89 -4.00 -25.05
C GLU A 246 -6.15 -4.74 -23.72
N LEU A 247 -7.04 -4.22 -22.87
CA LEU A 247 -7.36 -4.78 -21.56
C LEU A 247 -8.82 -5.29 -21.51
N PRO A 248 -9.06 -6.56 -21.86
CA PRO A 248 -10.41 -7.08 -22.09
C PRO A 248 -11.27 -7.21 -20.83
N GLN A 249 -10.65 -7.27 -19.65
CA GLN A 249 -11.34 -7.39 -18.37
C GLN A 249 -11.52 -6.05 -17.64
N LEU A 250 -11.06 -4.94 -18.23
CA LEU A 250 -11.13 -3.64 -17.58
C LEU A 250 -12.59 -3.19 -17.47
N ARG A 251 -13.00 -2.86 -16.25
CA ARG A 251 -14.38 -2.44 -15.92
C ARG A 251 -14.43 -1.08 -15.27
N ASN A 252 -13.36 -0.66 -14.60
CA ASN A 252 -13.30 0.58 -13.85
C ASN A 252 -12.04 1.35 -14.22
N LEU A 253 -12.21 2.50 -14.87
CA LEU A 253 -11.13 3.44 -15.15
C LEU A 253 -11.31 4.68 -14.27
N ARG A 254 -10.34 4.97 -13.41
CA ARG A 254 -10.32 6.20 -12.61
C ARG A 254 -9.23 7.11 -13.12
N LEU A 255 -9.59 8.35 -13.41
CA LEU A 255 -8.66 9.37 -13.88
C LEU A 255 -8.65 10.54 -12.90
N GLY A 256 -7.49 10.76 -12.28
CA GLY A 256 -7.23 11.85 -11.34
C GLY A 256 -6.49 13.03 -11.98
N ARG A 257 -6.55 14.20 -11.33
CA ARG A 257 -5.85 15.45 -11.73
C ARG A 257 -6.18 15.98 -13.13
N THR A 258 -7.42 15.83 -13.57
CA THR A 258 -7.85 16.31 -14.88
C THR A 258 -8.82 17.47 -14.76
N ARG A 259 -8.48 18.57 -15.46
CA ARG A 259 -9.46 19.54 -15.93
C ARG A 259 -9.98 19.02 -17.26
N PHE A 260 -10.89 18.04 -17.25
CA PHE A 260 -11.57 17.68 -18.49
C PHE A 260 -12.75 18.61 -18.70
N GLU A 261 -12.83 19.19 -19.89
CA GLU A 261 -14.10 19.57 -20.49
C GLU A 261 -14.82 18.27 -20.85
N ASP A 262 -16.13 18.21 -20.58
CA ASP A 262 -16.96 16.99 -20.62
C ASP A 262 -16.82 16.17 -21.92
N GLU A 263 -16.51 16.84 -23.04
CA GLU A 263 -16.38 16.29 -24.40
C GLU A 263 -15.30 15.20 -24.53
N VAL A 264 -14.22 15.29 -23.75
CA VAL A 264 -13.14 14.29 -23.76
C VAL A 264 -13.57 13.01 -23.05
N THR A 265 -14.23 13.14 -21.91
CA THR A 265 -14.79 12.00 -21.17
C THR A 265 -15.81 11.25 -22.01
N ASP A 266 -16.60 11.96 -22.81
CA ASP A 266 -17.57 11.35 -23.72
C ASP A 266 -16.89 10.57 -24.85
N LYS A 267 -15.76 11.04 -25.40
CA LYS A 267 -14.95 10.26 -26.36
C LYS A 267 -14.39 8.97 -25.76
N ILE A 268 -13.93 9.02 -24.50
CA ILE A 268 -13.44 7.82 -23.81
C ILE A 268 -14.60 6.87 -23.52
N ARG A 269 -15.75 7.36 -23.05
CA ARG A 269 -16.97 6.55 -22.84
C ARG A 269 -17.46 5.91 -24.13
N ALA A 270 -17.46 6.65 -25.24
CA ALA A 270 -17.83 6.14 -26.55
C ALA A 270 -16.85 5.06 -27.04
N SER A 271 -15.56 5.20 -26.72
CA SER A 271 -14.52 4.24 -27.10
C SER A 271 -14.47 3.00 -26.18
N LEU A 272 -15.01 3.09 -24.96
CA LEU A 272 -14.96 2.05 -23.93
C LEU A 272 -16.34 1.84 -23.27
N PRO A 273 -17.34 1.33 -24.02
CA PRO A 273 -18.72 1.22 -23.54
C PRO A 273 -18.90 0.27 -22.35
N LEU A 274 -17.94 -0.63 -22.10
CA LEU A 274 -17.95 -1.60 -21.01
C LEU A 274 -17.21 -1.11 -19.74
N CYS A 275 -16.55 0.05 -19.79
CA CYS A 275 -15.80 0.61 -18.67
C CYS A 275 -16.58 1.72 -17.97
N SER A 276 -16.78 1.60 -16.67
CA SER A 276 -17.20 2.71 -15.82
C SER A 276 -16.04 3.68 -15.60
N ILE A 277 -16.26 4.96 -15.94
CA ILE A 277 -15.25 6.01 -15.81
C ILE A 277 -15.65 6.92 -14.65
N THR A 278 -14.81 6.99 -13.63
CA THR A 278 -15.03 7.85 -12.46
C THR A 278 -13.92 8.88 -12.33
N HIS A 279 -14.28 10.12 -12.08
CA HIS A 279 -13.34 11.19 -11.77
C HIS A 279 -12.99 11.15 -10.28
N THR A 280 -11.70 11.21 -9.97
CA THR A 280 -11.24 11.42 -8.58
C THR A 280 -10.79 12.87 -8.43
N PRO A 281 -11.40 13.62 -7.48
CA PRO A 281 -11.12 15.04 -7.27
C PRO A 281 -9.69 15.30 -6.81
#